data_AF-A0A5N0EDC5-F1
#
_entry.id   AF-A0A5N0EDC5-F1
#
_cell.length_a   1.000
_cell.length_b   1.000
_cell.length_c   1.000
_cell.angle_alpha   90.00
_cell.angle_beta   90.00
_cell.angle_gamma   90.00
#
_symmetry.space_group_name_H-M   'P 1'
#
loop_
_entity.id
_entity.type
_entity.pdbx_description
1 polymer ?
#
loop_
_entity_poly.entity_id
_entity_poly.type
_entity_poly.pdbx_seq_one_letter_code
_entity_poly.pdbx_strand_id
1 'polypeptide(L)'
;MIMTNEPPAKSCPETRAAMRKGRAIRWLLLLIGLGCLPLTVFLIDVQPRVTSSNLAKLVSLGINLSAASMTVGLIFGGVLLWINRRRRKALSRYPWSSWPVNYLATGRYEWVQLLDRNRLPVSTLILSTWPKDLGKLVNHNTSEIWFAGDPMKYGIISRPGGGDLRYAYRSGSRTPPQLTFRTNEPSDQPDRSTSSRPEYQLTRERGRLSMKPVDESQGQPKRHGGKEDSRYPSPRTLRRTIAFILDWVIHVGCGVGAAIAVSPEFSTDAAARHDWQHLGANPAVAVGFFLAASAFDRIIIQSMIHTTIGKALFGLVVIRPQDGRYPSFGRLLAVWLFHVYLPLGIWGGAGPDQIEDYFLPAVRRRDMPQGSSA
;
A
#
# COMPACT_ATOMS: atom_id res chain seq x y z
N MET A 1 -20.15 -29.78 -7.02
CA MET A 1 -20.75 -28.44 -6.86
C MET A 1 -21.25 -28.01 -8.22
N ILE A 2 -22.56 -28.13 -8.45
CA ILE A 2 -23.17 -27.79 -9.75
C ILE A 2 -22.98 -26.28 -9.90
N MET A 3 -22.10 -25.86 -10.82
CA MET A 3 -22.03 -24.46 -11.23
C MET A 3 -23.34 -24.17 -11.95
N THR A 4 -24.33 -23.67 -11.22
CA THR A 4 -25.41 -22.93 -11.85
C THR A 4 -24.75 -21.84 -12.69
N ASN A 5 -25.10 -21.74 -13.97
CA ASN A 5 -24.59 -20.74 -14.91
C ASN A 5 -25.15 -19.35 -14.55
N GLU A 6 -24.99 -18.93 -13.29
CA GLU A 6 -25.38 -17.60 -12.87
C GLU A 6 -24.53 -16.59 -13.62
N PRO A 7 -25.16 -15.55 -14.19
CA PRO A 7 -24.43 -14.57 -14.95
C PRO A 7 -23.43 -13.86 -14.02
N PRO A 8 -22.24 -13.49 -14.50
CA PRO A 8 -21.24 -12.80 -13.69
C PRO A 8 -21.83 -11.53 -13.05
N ALA A 9 -21.33 -11.14 -11.88
CA ALA A 9 -21.82 -9.98 -11.13
C ALA A 9 -21.84 -8.69 -11.96
N LYS A 10 -20.92 -8.56 -12.93
CA LYS A 10 -20.87 -7.44 -13.88
C LYS A 10 -22.10 -7.37 -14.81
N SER A 11 -22.92 -8.40 -14.94
CA SER A 11 -24.13 -8.39 -15.77
C SER A 11 -25.24 -7.51 -15.17
N CYS A 12 -25.33 -7.44 -13.83
CA CYS A 12 -26.26 -6.62 -13.07
C CYS A 12 -26.20 -5.14 -13.50
N PRO A 13 -27.33 -4.52 -13.92
CA PRO A 13 -27.38 -3.13 -14.38
C PRO A 13 -26.78 -2.12 -13.39
N GLU A 14 -27.10 -2.28 -12.11
CA GLU A 14 -26.67 -1.43 -11.00
C GLU A 14 -25.16 -1.54 -10.81
N THR A 15 -24.61 -2.77 -10.86
CA THR A 15 -23.17 -3.00 -10.83
C THR A 15 -22.47 -2.36 -12.03
N ARG A 16 -23.07 -2.40 -13.23
CA ARG A 16 -22.53 -1.70 -14.41
C ARG A 16 -22.55 -0.19 -14.23
N ALA A 17 -23.63 0.37 -13.70
CA ALA A 17 -23.75 1.80 -13.42
C ALA A 17 -22.69 2.25 -12.39
N ALA A 18 -22.55 1.51 -11.29
CA ALA A 18 -21.55 1.76 -10.25
C ALA A 18 -20.11 1.72 -10.80
N MET A 19 -19.80 0.77 -11.68
CA MET A 19 -18.49 0.66 -12.34
C MET A 19 -18.23 1.80 -13.34
N ARG A 20 -19.27 2.39 -13.93
CA ARG A 20 -19.16 3.56 -14.81
C ARG A 20 -18.95 4.86 -14.03
N LYS A 21 -19.47 4.94 -12.79
CA LYS A 21 -19.32 6.14 -11.93
C LYS A 21 -17.85 6.49 -11.72
N GLY A 22 -17.52 7.74 -12.06
CA GLY A 22 -16.15 8.28 -11.97
C GLY A 22 -15.16 7.74 -12.99
N ARG A 23 -15.58 6.94 -14.00
CA ARG A 23 -14.67 6.45 -15.04
C ARG A 23 -14.01 7.59 -15.81
N ALA A 24 -14.79 8.60 -16.19
CA ALA A 24 -14.30 9.76 -16.94
C ALA A 24 -13.21 10.51 -16.15
N ILE A 25 -13.45 10.81 -14.87
CA ILE A 25 -12.49 11.49 -14.00
C ILE A 25 -11.16 10.72 -13.88
N ARG A 26 -11.20 9.40 -13.73
CA ARG A 26 -9.98 8.58 -13.63
C ARG A 26 -9.14 8.61 -14.92
N TRP A 27 -9.81 8.53 -16.07
CA TRP A 27 -9.15 8.64 -17.37
C TRP A 27 -8.65 10.06 -17.62
N LEU A 28 -9.44 11.08 -17.28
CA LEU A 28 -9.06 12.48 -17.39
C LEU A 28 -7.79 12.77 -16.58
N LEU A 29 -7.69 12.30 -15.33
CA LEU A 29 -6.48 12.44 -14.52
C LEU A 29 -5.25 11.79 -15.19
N LEU A 30 -5.40 10.58 -15.73
CA LEU A 30 -4.30 9.93 -16.44
C LEU A 30 -3.92 10.69 -17.72
N LEU A 31 -4.91 11.14 -18.50
CA LEU A 31 -4.70 11.85 -19.75
C LEU A 31 -4.09 13.24 -19.52
N ILE A 32 -4.49 13.95 -18.47
CA ILE A 32 -3.81 15.19 -18.03
C ILE A 32 -2.37 14.86 -17.70
N GLY A 33 -2.12 13.80 -16.91
CA GLY A 33 -0.78 13.37 -16.57
C GLY A 33 0.09 13.07 -17.80
N LEU A 34 -0.46 12.33 -18.77
CA LEU A 34 0.21 11.99 -20.02
C LEU A 34 0.41 13.19 -20.94
N GLY A 35 -0.57 14.10 -21.03
CA GLY A 35 -0.51 15.31 -21.85
C GLY A 35 0.45 16.36 -21.29
N CYS A 36 0.64 16.39 -19.96
CA CYS A 36 1.65 17.23 -19.34
C CYS A 36 3.08 16.79 -19.67
N LEU A 37 3.32 15.52 -20.03
CA LEU A 37 4.66 15.03 -20.37
C LEU A 37 5.27 15.76 -21.59
N PRO A 38 4.65 15.75 -22.79
CA PRO A 38 5.20 16.48 -23.94
C PRO A 38 5.19 18.00 -23.72
N LEU A 39 4.22 18.53 -22.95
CA LEU A 39 4.19 19.94 -22.60
C LEU A 39 5.39 20.34 -21.73
N THR A 40 5.74 19.55 -20.72
CA THR A 40 6.91 19.80 -19.88
C THR A 40 8.19 19.75 -20.72
N VAL A 41 8.33 18.77 -21.62
CA VAL A 41 9.49 18.67 -22.54
C VAL A 41 9.57 19.90 -23.45
N PHE A 42 8.46 20.31 -24.06
CA PHE A 42 8.40 21.48 -24.92
C PHE A 42 8.78 22.78 -24.18
N LEU A 43 8.24 22.98 -22.97
CA LEU A 43 8.54 24.16 -22.17
C LEU A 43 10.02 24.22 -21.76
N ILE A 44 10.63 23.08 -21.46
CA ILE A 44 12.08 22.98 -21.18
C ILE A 44 12.90 23.36 -22.43
N ASP A 45 12.51 22.92 -23.63
CA ASP A 45 13.20 23.28 -24.89
C ASP A 45 13.03 24.77 -25.28
N VAL A 46 11.87 25.36 -24.97
CA VAL A 46 11.59 26.77 -25.26
C VAL A 46 12.27 27.72 -24.28
N GLN A 47 12.41 27.33 -23.01
CA GLN A 47 12.99 28.16 -21.95
C GLN A 47 14.29 28.90 -22.34
N PRO A 48 15.33 28.25 -22.90
CA PRO A 48 16.58 28.95 -23.26
C PRO A 48 16.43 29.93 -24.44
N ARG A 49 15.34 29.86 -25.21
CA ARG A 49 15.10 30.71 -26.38
C ARG A 49 14.38 32.02 -26.03
N VAL A 50 13.95 32.17 -24.78
CA VAL A 50 13.19 33.32 -24.30
C VAL A 50 14.15 34.39 -23.77
N THR A 51 14.20 35.54 -24.45
CA THR A 51 15.09 36.66 -24.09
C THR A 51 14.52 37.57 -23.01
N SER A 52 13.21 37.59 -22.79
CA SER A 52 12.58 38.46 -21.79
C SER A 52 12.47 37.78 -20.43
N SER A 53 12.95 38.46 -19.38
CA SER A 53 13.00 37.88 -18.02
C SER A 53 11.63 37.52 -17.45
N ASN A 54 10.60 38.32 -17.75
CA ASN A 54 9.23 38.04 -17.32
C ASN A 54 8.66 36.79 -18.00
N LEU A 55 8.95 36.59 -19.29
CA LEU A 55 8.49 35.41 -20.01
C LEU A 55 9.26 34.15 -19.56
N ALA A 56 10.55 34.26 -19.25
CA ALA A 56 11.35 33.16 -18.71
C ALA A 56 10.79 32.68 -17.34
N LYS A 57 10.36 33.61 -16.48
CA LYS A 57 9.67 33.27 -15.22
C LYS A 57 8.34 32.56 -15.46
N LEU A 58 7.55 33.02 -16.42
CA LEU A 58 6.28 32.38 -16.79
C LEU A 58 6.50 30.98 -17.36
N VAL A 59 7.50 30.79 -18.22
CA VAL A 59 7.87 29.46 -18.75
C VAL A 59 8.31 28.54 -17.61
N SER A 60 9.13 29.03 -16.69
CA SER A 60 9.57 28.26 -15.51
C SER A 60 8.40 27.83 -14.61
N LEU A 61 7.44 28.73 -14.38
CA LEU A 61 6.21 28.41 -13.66
C LEU A 61 5.40 27.33 -14.41
N GLY A 62 5.31 27.44 -15.74
CA GLY A 62 4.67 26.44 -16.60
C GLY A 62 5.33 25.07 -16.53
N ILE A 63 6.66 25.00 -16.51
CA ILE A 63 7.41 23.75 -16.32
C ILE A 63 7.03 23.12 -14.98
N ASN A 64 7.03 23.89 -13.89
CA ASN A 64 6.73 23.37 -12.56
C ASN A 64 5.28 22.87 -12.45
N LEU A 65 4.32 23.64 -12.95
CA LEU A 65 2.90 23.26 -12.95
C LEU A 65 2.63 22.02 -13.81
N SER A 66 3.26 21.94 -14.99
CA SER A 66 3.13 20.78 -15.88
C SER A 66 3.79 19.54 -15.28
N ALA A 67 5.00 19.63 -14.70
CA ALA A 67 5.67 18.52 -14.05
C ALA A 67 4.93 18.00 -12.81
N ALA A 68 4.37 18.91 -11.99
CA ALA A 68 3.53 18.54 -10.85
C ALA A 68 2.25 17.84 -11.30
N SER A 69 1.57 18.40 -12.31
CA SER A 69 0.34 17.82 -12.87
C SER A 69 0.59 16.48 -13.55
N MET A 70 1.73 16.32 -14.23
CA MET A 70 2.22 15.05 -14.77
C MET A 70 2.33 14.02 -13.65
N THR A 71 3.07 14.34 -12.59
CA THR A 71 3.33 13.43 -11.47
C THR A 71 2.03 13.00 -10.78
N VAL A 72 1.18 13.96 -10.42
CA VAL A 72 -0.11 13.70 -9.79
C VAL A 72 -1.03 12.91 -10.72
N GLY A 73 -1.16 13.34 -11.98
CA GLY A 73 -2.04 12.71 -12.96
C GLY A 73 -1.66 11.25 -13.25
N LEU A 74 -0.37 10.97 -13.47
CA LEU A 74 0.11 9.62 -13.74
C LEU A 74 -0.06 8.70 -12.52
N ILE A 75 0.32 9.16 -11.33
CA ILE A 75 0.23 8.37 -10.10
C ILE A 75 -1.24 8.10 -9.74
N PHE A 76 -2.05 9.14 -9.56
CA PHE A 76 -3.43 8.98 -9.11
C PHE A 76 -4.31 8.39 -10.21
N GLY A 77 -4.18 8.84 -11.46
CA GLY A 77 -4.90 8.28 -12.60
C GLY A 77 -4.56 6.79 -12.79
N GLY A 78 -3.28 6.44 -12.79
CA GLY A 78 -2.79 5.06 -12.92
C GLY A 78 -3.30 4.15 -11.79
N VAL A 79 -3.15 4.57 -10.53
CA VAL A 79 -3.61 3.78 -9.37
C VAL A 79 -5.11 3.57 -9.39
N LEU A 80 -5.90 4.63 -9.65
CA LEU A 80 -7.36 4.52 -9.70
C LEU A 80 -7.85 3.62 -10.84
N LEU A 81 -7.20 3.68 -12.01
CA LEU A 81 -7.50 2.78 -13.13
C LEU A 81 -7.12 1.33 -12.82
N TRP A 82 -5.98 1.11 -12.16
CA TRP A 82 -5.56 -0.22 -11.72
C TRP A 82 -6.54 -0.83 -10.70
N ILE A 83 -6.97 -0.06 -9.70
CA ILE A 83 -8.01 -0.49 -8.74
C ILE A 83 -9.30 -0.85 -9.49
N ASN A 84 -9.74 -0.01 -10.41
CA ASN A 84 -10.95 -0.25 -11.20
C ASN A 84 -10.83 -1.51 -12.07
N ARG A 85 -9.66 -1.74 -12.69
CA ARG A 85 -9.36 -2.95 -13.46
C ARG A 85 -9.45 -4.19 -12.58
N ARG A 86 -8.90 -4.14 -11.35
CA ARG A 86 -9.00 -5.25 -10.39
C ARG A 86 -10.46 -5.55 -10.00
N ARG A 87 -11.25 -4.52 -9.69
CA ARG A 87 -12.69 -4.67 -9.41
C ARG A 87 -13.42 -5.31 -10.58
N ARG A 88 -13.19 -4.80 -11.80
CA ARG A 88 -13.80 -5.33 -13.04
C ARG A 88 -13.45 -6.81 -13.24
N LYS A 89 -12.20 -7.18 -13.00
CA LYS A 89 -11.71 -8.57 -13.12
C LYS A 89 -12.37 -9.51 -12.12
N ALA A 90 -12.63 -9.06 -10.89
CA ALA A 90 -13.36 -9.84 -9.90
C ALA A 90 -14.82 -10.03 -10.32
N LEU A 91 -15.52 -8.94 -10.67
CA LEU A 91 -16.93 -8.95 -11.05
C LEU A 91 -17.22 -9.68 -12.38
N SER A 92 -16.22 -9.83 -13.25
CA SER A 92 -16.34 -10.63 -14.48
C SER A 92 -16.17 -12.13 -14.24
N ARG A 93 -15.55 -12.52 -13.13
CA ARG A 93 -15.20 -13.92 -12.83
C ARG A 93 -16.20 -14.59 -11.90
N TYR A 94 -16.77 -13.83 -10.97
CA TYR A 94 -17.64 -14.36 -9.93
C TYR A 94 -19.06 -13.77 -10.11
N PRO A 95 -20.12 -14.61 -10.01
CA PRO A 95 -21.49 -14.12 -9.89
C PRO A 95 -21.69 -13.42 -8.53
N TRP A 96 -22.81 -12.72 -8.39
CA TRP A 96 -23.25 -12.26 -7.08
C TRP A 96 -23.84 -13.43 -6.31
N SER A 97 -23.32 -13.71 -5.12
CA SER A 97 -23.92 -14.67 -4.20
C SER A 97 -24.33 -13.95 -2.92
N SER A 98 -25.49 -14.33 -2.37
CA SER A 98 -25.96 -13.77 -1.11
C SER A 98 -25.33 -14.49 0.07
N TRP A 99 -24.82 -13.73 1.03
CA TRP A 99 -24.16 -14.25 2.23
C TRP A 99 -24.73 -13.59 3.47
N PRO A 100 -25.20 -14.36 4.46
CA PRO A 100 -25.41 -13.86 5.81
C PRO A 100 -24.07 -13.39 6.39
N VAL A 101 -24.09 -12.30 7.17
CA VAL A 101 -22.87 -11.71 7.71
C VAL A 101 -22.99 -11.25 9.15
N ASN A 102 -21.84 -11.26 9.83
CA ASN A 102 -21.63 -10.47 11.03
C ASN A 102 -20.71 -9.28 10.72
N TYR A 103 -21.12 -8.11 11.17
CA TYR A 103 -20.34 -6.89 11.07
C TYR A 103 -19.53 -6.62 12.33
N LEU A 104 -18.25 -6.30 12.16
CA LEU A 104 -17.33 -5.99 13.25
C LEU A 104 -16.51 -4.74 12.91
N ALA A 105 -16.71 -3.67 13.67
CA ALA A 105 -15.86 -2.49 13.61
C ALA A 105 -14.86 -2.52 14.76
N THR A 106 -13.57 -2.58 14.46
CA THR A 106 -12.51 -2.49 15.48
C THR A 106 -11.51 -1.41 15.10
N GLY A 107 -11.54 -0.29 15.83
CA GLY A 107 -10.70 0.86 15.58
C GLY A 107 -10.88 1.40 14.16
N ARG A 108 -9.86 1.27 13.31
CA ARG A 108 -9.84 1.78 11.92
C ARG A 108 -10.30 0.76 10.87
N TYR A 109 -10.52 -0.50 11.23
CA TYR A 109 -10.92 -1.54 10.26
C TYR A 109 -12.38 -1.93 10.39
N GLU A 110 -12.98 -2.04 9.21
CA GLU A 110 -14.31 -2.60 9.00
C GLU A 110 -14.15 -4.05 8.57
N TRP A 111 -14.62 -4.97 9.41
CA TRP A 111 -14.55 -6.40 9.17
C TRP A 111 -15.94 -6.95 8.92
N VAL A 112 -16.00 -7.90 8.00
CA VAL A 112 -17.23 -8.63 7.67
C VAL A 112 -16.91 -10.11 7.73
N GLN A 113 -17.64 -10.82 8.57
CA GLN A 113 -17.58 -12.27 8.65
C GLN A 113 -18.66 -12.86 7.75
N LEU A 114 -18.25 -13.61 6.72
CA LEU A 114 -19.16 -14.35 5.85
C LEU A 114 -19.60 -15.63 6.57
N LEU A 115 -20.90 -15.87 6.64
CA LEU A 115 -21.49 -17.03 7.29
C LEU A 115 -22.11 -17.98 6.26
N ASP A 116 -22.11 -19.28 6.54
CA ASP A 116 -22.82 -20.26 5.73
C ASP A 116 -24.34 -20.23 6.01
N ARG A 117 -25.08 -21.17 5.41
CA ARG A 117 -26.54 -21.31 5.60
C ARG A 117 -26.95 -21.63 7.04
N ASN A 118 -26.05 -22.23 7.82
CA ASN A 118 -26.26 -22.58 9.23
C ASN A 118 -25.76 -21.47 10.17
N ARG A 119 -25.40 -20.30 9.62
CA ARG A 119 -24.78 -19.17 10.32
C ARG A 119 -23.43 -19.48 10.96
N LEU A 120 -22.72 -20.50 10.47
CA LEU A 120 -21.36 -20.79 10.89
C LEU A 120 -20.36 -19.92 10.11
N PRO A 121 -19.30 -19.43 10.77
CA PRO A 121 -18.34 -18.53 10.14
C PRO A 121 -17.48 -19.27 9.11
N VAL A 122 -17.54 -18.81 7.84
CA VAL A 122 -16.73 -19.34 6.73
C VAL A 122 -15.42 -18.58 6.60
N SER A 123 -15.49 -17.25 6.65
CA SER A 123 -14.29 -16.40 6.52
C SER A 123 -14.52 -15.02 7.12
N THR A 124 -13.44 -14.34 7.51
CA THR A 124 -13.50 -12.94 7.93
C THR A 124 -12.68 -12.09 6.96
N LEU A 125 -13.33 -11.10 6.39
CA LEU A 125 -12.79 -10.20 5.37
C LEU A 125 -12.66 -8.79 5.91
N ILE A 126 -11.64 -8.07 5.45
CA ILE A 126 -11.47 -6.64 5.70
C ILE A 126 -12.05 -5.88 4.53
N LEU A 127 -12.90 -4.91 4.82
CA LEU A 127 -13.41 -3.96 3.85
C LEU A 127 -12.40 -2.83 3.62
N SER A 128 -12.11 -2.54 2.35
CA SER A 128 -11.30 -1.40 1.93
C SER A 128 -12.14 -0.11 2.01
N THR A 129 -12.34 0.37 3.23
CA THR A 129 -13.19 1.54 3.54
C THR A 129 -12.36 2.68 4.11
N TRP A 130 -12.71 3.91 3.73
CA TRP A 130 -12.09 5.11 4.31
C TRP A 130 -12.64 5.33 5.73
N PRO A 131 -11.89 5.93 6.67
CA PRO A 131 -12.38 6.17 8.03
C PRO A 131 -13.72 6.90 8.08
N LYS A 132 -13.92 7.91 7.22
CA LYS A 132 -15.18 8.67 7.11
C LYS A 132 -16.35 7.89 6.49
N ASP A 133 -16.10 6.70 5.97
CA ASP A 133 -17.08 5.84 5.31
C ASP A 133 -17.37 4.54 6.08
N LEU A 134 -16.75 4.34 7.25
CA LEU A 134 -17.00 3.19 8.11
C LEU A 134 -18.49 3.12 8.47
N GLY A 135 -19.10 1.94 8.39
CA GLY A 135 -20.51 1.74 8.75
C GLY A 135 -21.51 2.17 7.67
N LYS A 136 -21.07 2.77 6.56
CA LYS A 136 -22.00 3.26 5.50
C LYS A 136 -22.48 2.15 4.57
N LEU A 137 -21.64 1.17 4.26
CA LEU A 137 -22.02 0.04 3.40
C LEU A 137 -22.62 -1.10 4.22
N VAL A 138 -21.89 -1.51 5.24
CA VAL A 138 -22.23 -2.61 6.14
C VAL A 138 -22.14 -2.05 7.55
N ASN A 139 -23.07 -2.42 8.42
CA ASN A 139 -23.09 -2.01 9.82
C ASN A 139 -23.69 -3.12 10.69
N HIS A 140 -23.84 -2.86 11.99
CA HIS A 140 -24.40 -3.83 12.94
C HIS A 140 -25.81 -4.31 12.59
N ASN A 141 -26.57 -3.55 11.80
CA ASN A 141 -27.92 -3.92 11.37
C ASN A 141 -27.92 -4.68 10.03
N THR A 142 -26.76 -4.84 9.39
CA THR A 142 -26.64 -5.53 8.12
C THR A 142 -26.48 -7.02 8.37
N SER A 143 -27.54 -7.79 8.10
CA SER A 143 -27.57 -9.24 8.26
C SER A 143 -27.13 -10.00 7.00
N GLU A 144 -27.22 -9.37 5.83
CA GLU A 144 -26.96 -10.00 4.54
C GLU A 144 -26.29 -9.02 3.57
N ILE A 145 -25.38 -9.55 2.75
CA ILE A 145 -24.71 -8.82 1.67
C ILE A 145 -24.66 -9.66 0.40
N TRP A 146 -24.39 -9.02 -0.73
CA TRP A 146 -23.96 -9.69 -1.94
C TRP A 146 -22.43 -9.69 -2.02
N PHE A 147 -21.86 -10.86 -2.27
CA PHE A 147 -20.41 -11.07 -2.41
C PHE A 147 -20.10 -11.70 -3.76
N ALA A 148 -19.13 -11.11 -4.47
CA ALA A 148 -18.60 -11.64 -5.73
C ALA A 148 -17.09 -11.84 -5.58
N GLY A 149 -16.65 -13.07 -5.27
CA GLY A 149 -15.26 -13.38 -4.99
C GLY A 149 -15.02 -14.79 -4.49
N ASP A 150 -13.78 -15.03 -4.08
CA ASP A 150 -13.36 -16.21 -3.33
C ASP A 150 -13.34 -15.84 -1.83
N PRO A 151 -14.21 -16.42 -0.97
CA PRO A 151 -14.29 -16.12 0.46
C PRO A 151 -12.95 -16.27 1.18
N MET A 152 -12.07 -17.14 0.68
CA MET A 152 -10.78 -17.43 1.31
C MET A 152 -9.67 -16.48 0.86
N LYS A 153 -9.92 -15.63 -0.14
CA LYS A 153 -8.92 -14.73 -0.73
C LYS A 153 -9.39 -13.28 -0.78
N TYR A 154 -10.32 -12.96 -1.68
CA TYR A 154 -10.80 -11.60 -1.92
C TYR A 154 -12.06 -11.61 -2.78
N GLY A 155 -12.79 -10.48 -2.73
CA GLY A 155 -13.95 -10.24 -3.58
C GLY A 155 -14.41 -8.80 -3.56
N ILE A 156 -15.61 -8.60 -4.09
CA ILE A 156 -16.36 -7.34 -3.99
C ILE A 156 -17.59 -7.60 -3.13
N ILE A 157 -17.84 -6.72 -2.18
CA ILE A 157 -19.07 -6.69 -1.38
C ILE A 157 -19.95 -5.55 -1.89
N SER A 158 -21.26 -5.80 -1.92
CA SER A 158 -22.29 -4.79 -2.10
C SER A 158 -23.46 -5.09 -1.17
N ARG A 159 -24.25 -4.06 -0.86
CA ARG A 159 -25.63 -4.28 -0.41
C ARG A 159 -26.42 -5.04 -1.48
N PRO A 160 -27.48 -5.77 -1.12
CA PRO A 160 -28.40 -6.36 -2.08
C PRO A 160 -28.81 -5.33 -3.14
N GLY A 161 -28.76 -5.73 -4.41
CA GLY A 161 -28.95 -4.82 -5.55
C GLY A 161 -27.66 -4.33 -6.23
N GLY A 162 -26.47 -4.61 -5.71
CA GLY A 162 -25.22 -4.52 -6.49
C GLY A 162 -24.71 -3.11 -6.85
N GLY A 163 -25.28 -2.04 -6.28
CA GLY A 163 -24.94 -0.64 -6.59
C GLY A 163 -23.75 -0.05 -5.81
N ASP A 164 -23.48 -0.55 -4.60
CA ASP A 164 -22.45 0.02 -3.72
C ASP A 164 -21.26 -0.92 -3.57
N LEU A 165 -20.25 -0.74 -4.43
CA LEU A 165 -19.14 -1.70 -4.55
C LEU A 165 -17.97 -1.37 -3.61
N ARG A 166 -17.68 -2.27 -2.67
CA ARG A 166 -16.46 -2.22 -1.83
C ARG A 166 -15.57 -3.43 -2.06
N TYR A 167 -14.27 -3.21 -2.06
CA TYR A 167 -13.29 -4.30 -2.15
C TYR A 167 -13.14 -4.94 -0.78
N ALA A 168 -13.21 -6.27 -0.74
CA ALA A 168 -13.05 -7.06 0.46
C ALA A 168 -11.90 -8.06 0.27
N TYR A 169 -11.08 -8.25 1.29
CA TYR A 169 -9.95 -9.18 1.21
C TYR A 169 -9.65 -9.83 2.55
N ARG A 170 -9.14 -11.05 2.50
CA ARG A 170 -8.59 -11.73 3.66
C ARG A 170 -7.15 -11.27 3.85
N SER A 171 -6.80 -10.88 5.07
CA SER A 171 -5.43 -10.50 5.42
C SER A 171 -4.78 -11.64 6.20
N GLY A 172 -3.68 -12.21 5.70
CA GLY A 172 -2.93 -13.25 6.41
C GLY A 172 -2.22 -12.73 7.67
N SER A 173 -1.93 -11.44 7.73
CA SER A 173 -1.20 -10.81 8.85
C SER A 173 -2.08 -10.16 9.90
N ARG A 174 -3.41 -10.12 9.71
CA ARG A 174 -4.31 -9.50 10.66
C ARG A 174 -5.25 -10.55 11.21
N THR A 175 -5.16 -10.78 12.51
CA THR A 175 -6.07 -11.66 13.21
C THR A 175 -7.44 -10.96 13.28
N PRO A 176 -8.51 -11.60 12.79
CA PRO A 176 -9.84 -11.06 12.96
C PRO A 176 -10.17 -10.96 14.46
N PRO A 177 -10.89 -9.91 14.89
CA PRO A 177 -11.35 -9.84 16.27
C PRO A 177 -12.22 -11.08 16.57
N GLN A 178 -11.85 -11.84 17.60
CA GLN A 178 -12.65 -12.97 18.05
C GLN A 178 -13.83 -12.44 18.84
N LEU A 179 -15.04 -12.69 18.33
CA LEU A 179 -16.26 -12.55 19.12
C LEU A 179 -16.27 -13.68 20.14
N THR A 180 -15.83 -13.44 21.37
CA THR A 180 -16.11 -14.33 22.49
C THR A 180 -17.59 -14.19 22.84
N PHE A 181 -18.46 -14.86 22.08
CA PHE A 181 -19.79 -15.15 22.60
C PHE A 181 -19.61 -16.25 23.65
N ARG A 182 -19.86 -15.92 24.92
CA ARG A 182 -20.15 -16.94 25.93
C ARG A 182 -21.43 -17.63 25.47
N THR A 183 -21.31 -18.80 24.86
CA THR A 183 -22.41 -19.75 24.85
C THR A 183 -22.62 -20.17 26.29
N ASN A 184 -23.68 -19.65 26.92
CA ASN A 184 -24.24 -20.27 28.12
C ASN A 184 -24.89 -21.59 27.67
N GLU A 185 -24.09 -22.64 27.46
CA GLU A 185 -24.64 -23.99 27.45
C GLU A 185 -24.73 -24.46 28.91
N PRO A 186 -25.88 -24.99 29.35
CA PRO A 186 -25.97 -25.68 30.63
C PRO A 186 -25.09 -26.93 30.54
N SER A 187 -24.01 -26.91 31.30
CA SER A 187 -23.03 -27.98 31.39
C SER A 187 -23.60 -29.18 32.12
N ASP A 188 -24.27 -30.06 31.37
CA ASP A 188 -24.56 -31.44 31.76
C ASP A 188 -24.04 -32.38 30.68
N GLN A 189 -22.71 -32.53 30.59
CA GLN A 189 -22.10 -33.73 30.01
C GLN A 189 -20.67 -33.91 30.53
N PRO A 190 -20.32 -35.09 31.07
CA PRO A 190 -18.99 -35.34 31.61
C PRO A 190 -17.98 -35.55 30.48
N ASP A 191 -16.85 -34.89 30.66
CA ASP A 191 -15.67 -34.81 29.80
C ASP A 191 -15.30 -36.09 29.04
N ARG A 192 -15.23 -35.99 27.72
CA ARG A 192 -14.30 -36.78 26.90
C ARG A 192 -13.63 -35.89 25.85
N SER A 193 -12.30 -35.99 25.83
CA SER A 193 -11.32 -35.46 24.87
C SER A 193 -10.78 -34.03 25.09
N THR A 194 -9.67 -33.99 25.82
CA THR A 194 -8.43 -33.25 25.52
C THR A 194 -8.46 -32.39 24.25
N SER A 195 -8.86 -31.13 24.40
CA SER A 195 -8.27 -30.02 23.65
C SER A 195 -7.85 -28.97 24.67
N SER A 196 -6.56 -28.63 24.63
CA SER A 196 -5.90 -27.72 25.55
C SER A 196 -6.65 -26.39 25.63
N ARG A 197 -7.34 -26.16 26.77
CA ARG A 197 -7.76 -24.81 27.14
C ARG A 197 -6.51 -23.94 27.14
N PRO A 198 -6.45 -22.81 26.40
CA PRO A 198 -5.32 -21.91 26.51
C PRO A 198 -5.23 -21.46 27.97
N GLU A 199 -4.13 -21.79 28.62
CA GLU A 199 -3.83 -21.33 29.96
C GLU A 199 -3.68 -19.80 29.88
N TYR A 200 -4.24 -19.04 30.82
CA TYR A 200 -4.16 -17.58 30.80
C TYR A 200 -3.39 -17.12 32.02
N GLN A 201 -2.39 -16.25 31.81
CA GLN A 201 -1.62 -15.65 32.89
C GLN A 201 -2.03 -14.20 33.10
N LEU A 202 -2.31 -13.86 34.36
CA LEU A 202 -2.57 -12.49 34.78
C LEU A 202 -1.24 -11.73 34.80
N THR A 203 -1.06 -10.81 33.85
CA THR A 203 0.15 -10.00 33.76
C THR A 203 -0.17 -8.55 34.13
N ARG A 204 0.57 -8.00 35.10
CA ARG A 204 0.45 -6.60 35.51
C ARG A 204 1.39 -5.75 34.65
N GLU A 205 0.84 -4.99 33.71
CA GLU A 205 1.62 -4.13 32.82
C GLU A 205 1.19 -2.67 33.05
N ARG A 206 2.14 -1.82 33.47
CA ARG A 206 1.92 -0.38 33.75
C ARG A 206 0.71 -0.10 34.68
N GLY A 207 0.60 -0.85 35.77
CA GLY A 207 -0.46 -0.68 36.77
C GLY A 207 -1.83 -1.23 36.37
N ARG A 208 -2.01 -1.72 35.13
CA ARG A 208 -3.23 -2.36 34.67
C ARG A 208 -3.05 -3.88 34.65
N LEU A 209 -3.98 -4.59 35.27
CA LEU A 209 -4.03 -6.06 35.20
C LEU A 209 -4.65 -6.43 33.85
N SER A 210 -3.92 -7.21 33.05
CA SER A 210 -4.41 -7.74 31.77
C SER A 210 -4.20 -9.24 31.73
N MET A 211 -5.22 -9.97 31.29
CA MET A 211 -5.19 -11.42 31.16
C MET A 211 -4.70 -11.74 29.75
N LYS A 212 -3.52 -12.34 29.63
CA LYS A 212 -2.92 -12.74 28.36
C LYS A 212 -2.88 -14.28 28.29
N PRO A 213 -3.18 -14.90 27.13
CA PRO A 213 -2.95 -16.32 26.98
C PRO A 213 -1.47 -16.62 27.21
N VAL A 214 -1.17 -17.71 27.92
CA VAL A 214 0.16 -18.30 28.06
C VAL A 214 0.56 -18.77 26.67
N ASP A 215 1.28 -17.90 25.99
CA ASP A 215 1.69 -18.10 24.61
C ASP A 215 2.68 -19.27 24.51
N GLU A 216 2.26 -20.37 23.87
CA GLU A 216 3.17 -21.32 23.20
C GLU A 216 4.01 -20.62 22.09
N SER A 217 3.75 -19.34 21.80
CA SER A 217 4.45 -18.55 20.79
C SER A 217 5.73 -17.84 21.29
N GLN A 218 6.27 -18.20 22.47
CA GLN A 218 7.56 -17.68 22.94
C GLN A 218 8.76 -18.00 22.00
N GLY A 219 8.59 -18.86 20.98
CA GLY A 219 9.66 -19.22 20.05
C GLY A 219 9.66 -18.52 18.67
N GLN A 220 8.55 -17.90 18.22
CA GLN A 220 8.48 -17.38 16.85
C GLN A 220 8.20 -15.87 16.79
N PRO A 221 9.14 -15.07 16.26
CA PRO A 221 8.98 -13.62 16.19
C PRO A 221 7.83 -13.25 15.24
N LYS A 222 6.90 -12.43 15.75
CA LYS A 222 5.70 -11.90 15.08
C LYS A 222 5.97 -11.20 13.74
N ARG A 223 7.21 -10.81 13.47
CA ARG A 223 7.65 -10.06 12.28
C ARG A 223 8.94 -10.63 11.72
N HIS A 224 8.88 -11.06 10.46
CA HIS A 224 10.06 -11.52 9.74
C HIS A 224 11.09 -10.40 9.60
N GLY A 225 12.34 -10.67 9.99
CA GLY A 225 13.46 -9.73 9.84
C GLY A 225 13.47 -8.58 10.85
N GLY A 226 12.72 -8.71 11.94
CA GLY A 226 12.81 -7.84 13.11
C GLY A 226 14.16 -7.97 13.84
N LYS A 227 14.44 -7.06 14.80
CA LYS A 227 15.68 -7.11 15.60
C LYS A 227 15.78 -8.40 16.42
N GLU A 228 14.64 -8.87 16.94
CA GLU A 228 14.52 -10.08 17.75
C GLU A 228 14.33 -11.36 16.90
N ASP A 229 14.48 -11.28 15.57
CA ASP A 229 14.25 -12.44 14.70
C ASP A 229 15.50 -13.29 14.53
N SER A 230 15.60 -14.36 15.32
CA SER A 230 16.74 -15.31 15.32
C SER A 230 16.94 -16.03 13.98
N ARG A 231 15.91 -16.16 13.14
CA ARG A 231 16.02 -16.70 11.76
C ARG A 231 16.90 -15.81 10.87
N TYR A 232 17.20 -14.62 11.36
CA TYR A 232 17.78 -13.51 10.64
C TYR A 232 18.88 -12.85 11.49
N PRO A 233 19.93 -13.60 11.88
CA PRO A 233 20.74 -13.38 13.09
C PRO A 233 21.67 -12.17 13.07
N SER A 234 21.91 -11.53 11.93
CA SER A 234 22.89 -10.44 11.89
C SER A 234 22.33 -9.13 12.44
N PRO A 235 23.03 -8.41 13.34
CA PRO A 235 22.63 -7.05 13.73
C PRO A 235 22.89 -6.11 12.55
N ARG A 236 21.80 -5.59 11.97
CA ARG A 236 21.73 -5.02 10.61
C ARG A 236 21.74 -3.51 10.54
N THR A 237 21.74 -2.81 11.67
CA THR A 237 21.50 -1.36 11.67
C THR A 237 22.55 -0.61 10.84
N LEU A 238 23.84 -0.85 11.10
CA LEU A 238 24.91 -0.16 10.37
C LEU A 238 24.86 -0.41 8.86
N ARG A 239 24.80 -1.67 8.42
CA ARG A 239 24.75 -2.01 6.97
C ARG A 239 23.50 -1.45 6.30
N ARG A 240 22.34 -1.49 6.99
CA ARG A 240 21.10 -0.90 6.47
C ARG A 240 21.19 0.61 6.37
N THR A 241 21.78 1.26 7.37
CA THR A 241 22.00 2.71 7.39
C THR A 241 22.92 3.13 6.26
N ILE A 242 24.07 2.46 6.09
CA ILE A 242 25.01 2.79 5.00
C ILE A 242 24.37 2.49 3.63
N ALA A 243 23.67 1.36 3.47
CA ALA A 243 22.94 1.07 2.24
C ALA A 243 21.88 2.15 1.91
N PHE A 244 21.17 2.62 2.93
CA PHE A 244 20.20 3.72 2.77
C PHE A 244 20.88 5.04 2.41
N ILE A 245 21.99 5.39 3.07
CA ILE A 245 22.77 6.59 2.75
C ILE A 245 23.25 6.52 1.30
N LEU A 246 23.73 5.36 0.84
CA LEU A 246 24.18 5.19 -0.53
C LEU A 246 23.04 5.33 -1.54
N ASP A 247 21.89 4.68 -1.31
CA ASP A 247 20.69 4.87 -2.14
C ASP A 247 20.31 6.36 -2.20
N TRP A 248 20.30 7.04 -1.04
CA TRP A 248 19.97 8.46 -0.94
C TRP A 248 20.96 9.35 -1.70
N VAL A 249 22.27 9.12 -1.56
CA VAL A 249 23.32 9.85 -2.29
C VAL A 249 23.14 9.66 -3.80
N ILE A 250 22.83 8.45 -4.26
CA ILE A 250 22.56 8.19 -5.68
C ILE A 250 21.33 8.99 -6.14
N HIS A 251 20.22 8.95 -5.39
CA HIS A 251 18.99 9.65 -5.78
C HIS A 251 19.20 11.18 -5.78
N VAL A 252 19.89 11.72 -4.77
CA VAL A 252 20.25 13.14 -4.70
C VAL A 252 21.20 13.52 -5.84
N GLY A 253 22.21 12.69 -6.11
CA GLY A 253 23.13 12.89 -7.22
C GLY A 253 22.41 12.94 -8.57
N CYS A 254 21.43 12.07 -8.80
CA CYS A 254 20.57 12.13 -9.99
C CYS A 254 19.75 13.42 -10.04
N GLY A 255 19.17 13.85 -8.92
CA GLY A 255 18.41 15.10 -8.84
C GLY A 255 19.27 16.33 -9.13
N VAL A 256 20.37 16.49 -8.40
CA VAL A 256 21.31 17.61 -8.56
C VAL A 256 21.94 17.59 -9.95
N GLY A 257 22.41 16.44 -10.42
CA GLY A 257 23.02 16.31 -11.74
C GLY A 257 22.06 16.66 -12.87
N ALA A 258 20.79 16.22 -12.79
CA ALA A 258 19.77 16.59 -13.75
C ALA A 258 19.46 18.09 -13.69
N ALA A 259 19.33 18.67 -12.48
CA ALA A 259 19.08 20.09 -12.32
C ALA A 259 20.20 20.94 -12.92
N ILE A 260 21.46 20.55 -12.72
CA ILE A 260 22.62 21.21 -13.35
C ILE A 260 22.56 21.04 -14.87
N ALA A 261 22.36 19.80 -15.35
CA ALA A 261 22.40 19.49 -16.78
C ALA A 261 21.33 20.20 -17.61
N VAL A 262 20.16 20.50 -17.02
CA VAL A 262 19.07 21.20 -17.73
C VAL A 262 19.00 22.69 -17.41
N SER A 263 19.86 23.21 -16.52
CA SER A 263 19.86 24.63 -16.16
C SER A 263 20.95 25.38 -16.92
N PRO A 264 20.61 26.08 -18.01
CA PRO A 264 21.60 26.84 -18.79
C PRO A 264 22.24 27.99 -18.00
N GLU A 265 21.60 28.44 -16.92
CA GLU A 265 22.09 29.49 -16.03
C GLU A 265 22.91 28.95 -14.85
N PHE A 266 23.21 27.65 -14.81
CA PHE A 266 23.95 27.07 -13.69
C PHE A 266 25.35 27.68 -13.59
N SER A 267 25.64 28.33 -12.45
CA SER A 267 26.93 28.98 -12.20
C SER A 267 27.77 28.19 -11.21
N THR A 268 28.89 27.65 -11.68
CA THR A 268 29.89 26.99 -10.83
C THR A 268 30.54 27.95 -9.84
N ASP A 269 30.69 29.22 -10.22
CA ASP A 269 31.25 30.26 -9.37
C ASP A 269 30.30 30.62 -8.22
N ALA A 270 28.99 30.70 -8.50
CA ALA A 270 27.97 30.89 -7.47
C ALA A 270 27.93 29.70 -6.49
N ALA A 271 28.08 28.47 -7.01
CA ALA A 271 28.18 27.27 -6.17
C ALA A 271 29.40 27.32 -5.23
N ALA A 272 30.57 27.70 -5.75
CA ALA A 272 31.82 27.81 -4.99
C ALA A 272 31.76 28.88 -3.89
N ARG A 273 30.99 29.97 -4.13
CA ARG A 273 30.79 31.06 -3.17
C ARG A 273 29.59 30.87 -2.24
N HIS A 274 28.91 29.71 -2.33
CA HIS A 274 27.66 29.43 -1.60
C HIS A 274 26.55 30.46 -1.84
N ASP A 275 26.53 31.08 -3.01
CA ASP A 275 25.50 32.02 -3.43
C ASP A 275 24.31 31.27 -4.07
N TRP A 276 23.48 30.70 -3.20
CA TRP A 276 22.33 29.87 -3.59
C TRP A 276 21.27 30.64 -4.40
N GLN A 277 21.23 31.96 -4.30
CA GLN A 277 20.27 32.79 -5.04
C GLN A 277 20.64 32.90 -6.52
N HIS A 278 21.94 32.84 -6.83
CA HIS A 278 22.48 32.96 -8.19
C HIS A 278 22.99 31.62 -8.76
N LEU A 279 22.70 30.51 -8.09
CA LEU A 279 23.12 29.18 -8.55
C LEU A 279 22.53 28.81 -9.91
N GLY A 280 21.36 29.37 -10.28
CA GLY A 280 20.68 29.11 -11.54
C GLY A 280 20.05 27.71 -11.68
N ALA A 281 20.17 26.85 -10.65
CA ALA A 281 19.59 25.51 -10.67
C ALA A 281 18.11 25.52 -10.29
N ASN A 282 17.25 24.90 -11.11
CA ASN A 282 15.83 24.76 -10.79
C ASN A 282 15.59 23.67 -9.72
N PRO A 283 15.17 24.01 -8.49
CA PRO A 283 14.96 23.02 -7.42
C PRO A 283 13.83 22.04 -7.72
N ALA A 284 12.83 22.43 -8.52
CA ALA A 284 11.73 21.53 -8.90
C ALA A 284 12.22 20.39 -9.80
N VAL A 285 13.16 20.68 -10.72
CA VAL A 285 13.82 19.64 -11.53
C VAL A 285 14.60 18.70 -10.62
N ALA A 286 15.37 19.25 -9.67
CA ALA A 286 16.14 18.43 -8.73
C ALA A 286 15.24 17.46 -7.95
N VAL A 287 14.13 17.97 -7.40
CA VAL A 287 13.15 17.16 -6.67
C VAL A 287 12.47 16.14 -7.59
N GLY A 288 12.08 16.53 -8.81
CA GLY A 288 11.43 15.65 -9.78
C GLY A 288 12.31 14.45 -10.16
N PHE A 289 13.58 14.70 -10.51
CA PHE A 289 14.53 13.65 -10.85
C PHE A 289 14.96 12.81 -9.63
N PHE A 290 15.08 13.41 -8.45
CA PHE A 290 15.27 12.67 -7.20
C PHE A 290 14.14 11.67 -6.97
N LEU A 291 12.88 12.11 -7.09
CA LEU A 291 11.71 11.24 -6.93
C LEU A 291 11.65 10.16 -8.01
N ALA A 292 11.94 10.50 -9.26
CA ALA A 292 11.97 9.56 -10.37
C ALA A 292 13.06 8.48 -10.18
N ALA A 293 14.29 8.88 -9.84
CA ALA A 293 15.38 7.96 -9.53
C ALA A 293 15.03 7.04 -8.35
N SER A 294 14.44 7.61 -7.29
CA SER A 294 13.98 6.86 -6.13
C SER A 294 12.88 5.85 -6.49
N ALA A 295 11.92 6.24 -7.34
CA ALA A 295 10.87 5.34 -7.81
C ALA A 295 11.46 4.20 -8.66
N PHE A 296 12.37 4.52 -9.58
CA PHE A 296 13.02 3.54 -10.44
C PHE A 296 13.79 2.50 -9.61
N ASP A 297 14.64 2.94 -8.68
CA ASP A 297 15.43 2.04 -7.84
C ASP A 297 14.56 1.22 -6.88
N ARG A 298 13.62 1.86 -6.16
CA ARG A 298 12.85 1.20 -5.10
C ARG A 298 11.64 0.40 -5.59
N ILE A 299 11.19 0.63 -6.82
CA ILE A 299 10.04 -0.06 -7.40
C ILE A 299 10.49 -0.97 -8.52
N ILE A 300 11.19 -0.45 -9.54
CA ILE A 300 11.54 -1.22 -10.73
C ILE A 300 12.70 -2.15 -10.43
N ILE A 301 13.88 -1.60 -10.09
CA ILE A 301 15.08 -2.41 -9.79
C ILE A 301 14.75 -3.38 -8.65
N GLN A 302 14.23 -2.87 -7.54
CA GLN A 302 13.89 -3.71 -6.39
C GLN A 302 12.83 -4.78 -6.69
N SER A 303 11.94 -4.61 -7.69
CA SER A 303 11.03 -5.69 -8.08
C SER A 303 11.71 -6.82 -8.86
N MET A 304 12.76 -6.49 -9.63
CA MET A 304 13.49 -7.44 -10.47
C MET A 304 14.54 -8.22 -9.68
N ILE A 305 15.32 -7.53 -8.84
CA ILE A 305 16.46 -8.13 -8.12
C ILE A 305 16.23 -8.25 -6.61
N HIS A 306 15.03 -7.89 -6.13
CA HIS A 306 14.61 -7.94 -4.73
C HIS A 306 15.44 -7.06 -3.78
N THR A 307 16.19 -6.11 -4.33
CA THR A 307 17.04 -5.17 -3.60
C THR A 307 17.17 -3.84 -4.35
N THR A 308 17.44 -2.75 -3.64
CA THR A 308 17.93 -1.50 -4.25
C THR A 308 19.42 -1.59 -4.54
N ILE A 309 19.96 -0.64 -5.30
CA ILE A 309 21.38 -0.58 -5.67
C ILE A 309 22.28 -0.61 -4.43
N GLY A 310 22.07 0.30 -3.48
CA GLY A 310 22.87 0.38 -2.26
C GLY A 310 22.73 -0.87 -1.42
N LYS A 311 21.51 -1.40 -1.26
CA LYS A 311 21.30 -2.66 -0.52
C LYS A 311 21.99 -3.85 -1.18
N ALA A 312 22.07 -3.89 -2.52
CA ALA A 312 22.75 -4.94 -3.25
C ALA A 312 24.25 -4.97 -2.91
N LEU A 313 24.89 -3.79 -2.89
CA LEU A 313 26.31 -3.63 -2.58
C LEU A 313 26.65 -4.09 -1.15
N PHE A 314 25.72 -3.96 -0.21
CA PHE A 314 25.89 -4.46 1.17
C PHE A 314 25.37 -5.89 1.39
N GLY A 315 25.03 -6.61 0.31
CA GLY A 315 24.54 -8.00 0.36
C GLY A 315 23.19 -8.14 1.04
N LEU A 316 22.35 -7.11 0.98
CA LEU A 316 21.01 -7.07 1.57
C LEU A 316 19.94 -7.34 0.51
N VAL A 317 18.81 -7.89 0.95
CA VAL A 317 17.58 -8.05 0.17
C VAL A 317 16.41 -7.63 1.03
N VAL A 318 15.34 -7.17 0.39
CA VAL A 318 14.14 -6.70 1.08
C VAL A 318 13.09 -7.79 1.13
N ILE A 319 12.54 -8.03 2.30
CA ILE A 319 11.49 -9.04 2.50
C ILE A 319 10.21 -8.40 3.03
N ARG A 320 9.11 -9.13 2.88
CA ARG A 320 7.84 -8.79 3.51
C ARG A 320 7.88 -9.18 4.99
N PRO A 321 7.49 -8.29 5.89
CA PRO A 321 7.51 -8.58 7.32
C PRO A 321 6.52 -9.68 7.73
N GLN A 322 5.50 -9.95 6.91
CA GLN A 322 4.42 -10.89 7.23
C GLN A 322 4.81 -12.35 6.98
N ASP A 323 5.54 -12.64 5.90
CA ASP A 323 5.81 -14.02 5.46
C ASP A 323 7.28 -14.26 5.04
N GLY A 324 8.14 -13.24 5.17
CA GLY A 324 9.55 -13.33 4.82
C GLY A 324 9.83 -13.45 3.31
N ARG A 325 8.80 -13.45 2.46
CA ARG A 325 8.98 -13.54 0.99
C ARG A 325 9.33 -12.18 0.38
N TYR A 326 9.77 -12.18 -0.87
CA TYR A 326 10.02 -10.94 -1.59
C TYR A 326 8.73 -10.11 -1.81
N PRO A 327 8.83 -8.78 -1.72
CA PRO A 327 7.70 -7.89 -2.00
C PRO A 327 7.39 -7.88 -3.51
N SER A 328 6.10 -7.94 -3.85
CA SER A 328 5.65 -7.75 -5.24
C SER A 328 5.79 -6.29 -5.67
N PHE A 329 5.86 -6.04 -6.99
CA PHE A 329 5.88 -4.69 -7.57
C PHE A 329 4.80 -3.77 -6.98
N GLY A 330 3.57 -4.26 -6.86
CA GLY A 330 2.46 -3.49 -6.30
C GLY A 330 2.66 -3.13 -4.82
N ARG A 331 3.32 -4.00 -4.04
CA ARG A 331 3.67 -3.69 -2.65
C ARG A 331 4.79 -2.64 -2.59
N LEU A 332 5.79 -2.74 -3.44
CA LEU A 332 6.88 -1.76 -3.53
C LEU A 332 6.37 -0.37 -3.91
N LEU A 333 5.51 -0.27 -4.92
CA LEU A 333 4.85 0.98 -5.30
C LEU A 333 4.06 1.58 -4.13
N ALA A 334 3.26 0.76 -3.42
CA ALA A 334 2.50 1.22 -2.27
C ALA A 334 3.41 1.74 -1.13
N VAL A 335 4.54 1.08 -0.89
CA VAL A 335 5.56 1.48 0.09
C VAL A 335 6.28 2.76 -0.33
N TRP A 336 6.60 2.90 -1.61
CA TRP A 336 7.24 4.11 -2.13
C TRP A 336 6.31 5.31 -2.02
N LEU A 337 5.06 5.19 -2.48
CA LEU A 337 4.05 6.24 -2.37
C LEU A 337 3.83 6.65 -0.91
N PHE A 338 3.82 5.68 0.00
CA PHE A 338 3.74 5.98 1.43
C PHE A 338 4.92 6.84 1.92
N HIS A 339 6.15 6.48 1.56
CA HIS A 339 7.33 7.25 2.00
C HIS A 339 7.40 8.66 1.39
N VAL A 340 6.91 8.84 0.15
CA VAL A 340 6.79 10.18 -0.45
C VAL A 340 5.72 11.01 0.26
N TYR A 341 4.62 10.38 0.66
CA TYR A 341 3.52 11.05 1.34
C TYR A 341 3.77 11.32 2.83
N LEU A 342 4.58 10.49 3.51
CA LEU A 342 4.79 10.60 4.96
C LEU A 342 5.29 11.99 5.39
N PRO A 343 6.29 12.63 4.75
CA PRO A 343 6.68 14.00 5.05
C PRO A 343 5.55 15.03 4.84
N LEU A 344 4.71 14.84 3.82
CA LEU A 344 3.57 15.72 3.52
C LEU A 344 2.40 15.51 4.51
N GLY A 345 2.22 14.29 5.01
CA GLY A 345 1.19 13.91 5.97
C GLY A 345 1.47 14.38 7.41
N ILE A 346 2.74 14.66 7.76
CA ILE A 346 3.13 15.23 9.06
C ILE A 346 2.52 16.63 9.27
N TRP A 347 2.16 17.35 8.21
CA TRP A 347 1.45 18.64 8.27
C TRP A 347 -0.09 18.53 8.16
N GLY A 348 -0.67 17.33 8.03
CA GLY A 348 -2.10 17.20 7.68
C GLY A 348 -2.84 15.92 8.10
N GLY A 349 -2.33 15.13 9.04
CA GLY A 349 -3.15 14.20 9.83
C GLY A 349 -3.73 12.96 9.14
N ALA A 350 -3.22 12.55 7.97
CA ALA A 350 -3.60 11.29 7.33
C ALA A 350 -2.34 10.48 6.99
N GLY A 351 -2.21 9.29 7.58
CA GLY A 351 -1.19 8.30 7.25
C GLY A 351 -1.81 6.89 7.23
N PRO A 352 -1.25 5.91 6.52
CA PRO A 352 -1.71 4.54 6.55
C PRO A 352 -1.46 3.90 7.91
N ASP A 353 -2.28 2.90 8.20
CA ASP A 353 -2.56 2.36 9.54
C ASP A 353 -1.40 1.76 10.33
N GLN A 354 -0.41 1.21 9.65
CA GLN A 354 0.74 0.59 10.29
C GLN A 354 1.98 1.06 9.54
N ILE A 355 2.54 2.18 9.96
CA ILE A 355 3.77 2.74 9.39
C ILE A 355 4.85 1.63 9.30
N GLU A 356 4.90 0.74 10.28
CA GLU A 356 5.76 -0.43 10.37
C GLU A 356 5.64 -1.44 9.22
N ASP A 357 4.43 -1.64 8.69
CA ASP A 357 4.17 -2.54 7.57
C ASP A 357 4.73 -1.99 6.25
N TYR A 358 4.86 -0.67 6.16
CA TYR A 358 5.48 -0.01 5.03
C TYR A 358 7.00 0.13 5.19
N PHE A 359 7.53 -0.10 6.39
CA PHE A 359 8.95 -0.31 6.60
C PHE A 359 9.32 -1.77 6.32
N LEU A 360 9.59 -2.05 5.06
CA LEU A 360 10.06 -3.37 4.65
C LEU A 360 11.44 -3.66 5.28
N PRO A 361 11.58 -4.75 6.05
CA PRO A 361 12.86 -5.14 6.60
C PRO A 361 13.83 -5.57 5.49
N ALA A 362 15.10 -5.21 5.67
CA ALA A 362 16.20 -5.66 4.83
C ALA A 362 17.03 -6.68 5.61
N VAL A 363 17.27 -7.84 5.00
CA VAL A 363 17.98 -8.99 5.57
C VAL A 363 19.17 -9.34 4.68
N ARG A 364 20.17 -10.08 5.19
CA ARG A 364 21.28 -10.50 4.31
C ARG A 364 20.75 -11.52 3.30
N ARG A 365 21.20 -11.42 2.05
CA ARG A 365 20.82 -12.35 0.99
C ARG A 365 21.08 -13.81 1.37
N ARG A 366 22.19 -14.08 2.06
CA ARG A 366 22.57 -15.42 2.53
C ARG A 366 21.69 -15.98 3.66
N ASP A 367 20.97 -15.11 4.38
CA ASP A 367 20.07 -15.52 5.46
C ASP A 367 18.68 -15.89 4.91
N MET A 368 18.47 -15.80 3.59
CA MET A 368 17.22 -16.21 2.95
C MET A 368 17.21 -17.74 2.76
N PRO A 369 16.09 -18.42 3.08
CA PRO A 369 15.96 -19.85 2.79
C PRO A 369 16.19 -20.12 1.30
N GLN A 370 17.09 -21.05 1.00
CA GLN A 370 17.33 -21.55 -0.36
C GLN A 370 16.01 -22.17 -0.87
N GLY A 371 15.44 -21.59 -1.93
CA GLY A 371 14.07 -21.91 -2.42
C GLY A 371 13.13 -20.71 -2.50
N SER A 372 13.54 -19.53 -2.02
CA SER A 372 12.75 -18.29 -2.11
C SER A 372 12.81 -17.58 -3.46
N SER A 373 13.62 -18.08 -4.39
CA SER A 373 13.81 -17.56 -5.75
C SER A 373 12.81 -18.20 -6.70
N ALA A 374 11.60 -17.65 -6.78
CA ALA A 374 10.60 -17.97 -7.80
C ALA A 374 9.86 -16.68 -8.22
#